data_AF-A0A226DDH7-F1
#
_entry.id   AF-A0A226DDH7-F1
#
_cell.length_a   1.000
_cell.length_b   1.000
_cell.length_c   1.000
_cell.angle_alpha   90.00
_cell.angle_beta   90.00
_cell.angle_gamma   90.00
#
_symmetry.space_group_name_H-M   'P 1'
#
loop_
_entity.id
_entity.type
_entity.pdbx_description
1 polymer ?
#
loop_
_entity_poly.entity_id
_entity_poly.type
_entity_poly.pdbx_seq_one_letter_code
_entity_poly.pdbx_strand_id
1 'polypeptide(L)'
;MPREQLILEHKSRLADSLCGDSAEPRAIVLMDATVIPIEKSSNYSAGRKSFSQQKMCRAIKMMVLCAADGYILQVIGPTFANQKNNDEGIFEAMTTEGNELYDPGFQPYFERNDCVVWDRGFRKVVTRAERMGFDVKMPALKPRNVRQLSVEEANRTRAITMIRWPVEGIFGRIKQVFKRCDGRLKNTQIPSFGNIFRICCALTNAYFPPIRRENDNELYIAQQVIQRTERSNIFFQYLQDNNMINRRVIWRPLNAAALETMPENGPLNIDIDEVLTDFPQLNMDDLRDITLGTYQLKLSPSYTAEHVEEDGKYMIFYNIQDRGILQVRLQSRHSNAKEYKLFIRYDPSEDHVESIKGWYYDCPSGARNVGYCAHIASVLWYLGLARHQGEIPVPARGVFHSVLDSANGPEQNSDSDINESDDDEIRADADTESESDST
;
A
#
# COMPACT_ATOMS: atom_id res chain seq x y z
N MET A 1 24.00 -0.59 21.73
CA MET A 1 24.13 0.84 21.37
C MET A 1 23.41 1.65 22.44
N PRO A 2 24.01 2.71 23.00
CA PRO A 2 23.33 3.62 23.92
C PRO A 2 22.10 4.29 23.28
N ARG A 3 21.13 4.70 24.09
CA ARG A 3 19.88 5.30 23.59
C ARG A 3 20.13 6.67 22.94
N GLU A 4 21.04 7.45 23.50
CA GLU A 4 21.43 8.76 22.99
C GLU A 4 22.00 8.64 21.57
N GLN A 5 22.78 7.58 21.33
CA GLN A 5 23.33 7.29 20.01
C GLN A 5 22.23 6.94 19.00
N LEU A 6 21.21 6.17 19.40
CA LEU A 6 20.05 5.87 18.55
C LEU A 6 19.33 7.15 18.10
N ILE A 7 19.05 8.07 19.03
CA ILE A 7 18.33 9.32 18.74
C ILE A 7 19.14 10.25 17.83
N LEU A 8 20.46 10.29 18.00
CA LEU A 8 21.33 11.19 17.25
C LEU A 8 21.74 10.65 15.87
N GLU A 9 22.07 9.36 15.78
CA GLU A 9 22.69 8.75 14.60
C GLU A 9 21.71 7.97 13.71
N HIS A 10 20.64 7.41 14.27
CA HIS A 10 19.69 6.55 13.54
C HIS A 10 18.33 7.22 13.36
N LYS A 11 18.38 8.43 12.81
CA LYS A 11 17.22 9.30 12.58
C LYS A 11 16.87 9.40 11.11
N SER A 12 15.71 9.97 10.84
CA SER A 12 15.32 10.41 9.51
C SER A 12 14.75 11.81 9.64
N ARG A 13 15.23 12.76 8.83
CA ARG A 13 14.72 14.13 8.85
C ARG A 13 13.22 14.18 8.57
N LEU A 14 12.74 13.29 7.70
CA LEU A 14 11.31 13.13 7.45
C LEU A 14 10.56 12.59 8.68
N ALA A 15 11.08 11.56 9.34
CA ALA A 15 10.44 11.01 10.53
C ALA A 15 10.47 12.00 11.70
N ASP A 16 11.59 12.67 11.94
CA ASP A 16 11.75 13.67 12.99
C ASP A 16 10.86 14.89 12.76
N SER A 17 10.70 15.33 11.50
CA SER A 17 9.81 16.46 11.20
C SER A 17 8.33 16.11 11.42
N LEU A 18 7.95 14.85 11.20
CA LEU A 18 6.55 14.41 11.31
C LEU A 18 6.19 13.86 12.69
N CYS A 19 7.16 13.35 13.42
CA CYS A 19 6.97 12.56 14.64
C CYS A 19 8.07 12.80 15.68
N GLY A 20 9.02 13.70 15.47
CA GLY A 20 9.99 14.09 16.49
C GLY A 20 9.45 15.20 17.37
N ASP A 21 10.28 15.62 18.32
CA ASP A 21 10.07 16.80 19.16
C ASP A 21 11.42 17.54 19.25
N SER A 22 11.41 18.84 18.92
CA SER A 22 12.63 19.66 18.91
C SER A 22 13.06 20.10 20.32
N ALA A 23 12.13 20.15 21.27
CA ALA A 23 12.43 20.51 22.65
C ALA A 23 12.91 19.29 23.44
N GLU A 24 12.33 18.12 23.16
CA GLU A 24 12.67 16.86 23.82
C GLU A 24 12.95 15.76 22.79
N PRO A 25 14.21 15.63 22.31
CA PRO A 25 14.58 14.58 21.37
C PRO A 25 14.16 13.19 21.87
N ARG A 26 13.48 12.43 21.01
CA ARG A 26 12.86 11.15 21.36
C ARG A 26 13.17 10.09 20.32
N ALA A 27 13.13 8.82 20.71
CA ALA A 27 13.33 7.72 19.77
C ALA A 27 12.07 7.55 18.89
N ILE A 28 12.29 7.27 17.59
CA ILE A 28 11.22 6.90 16.66
C ILE A 28 11.47 5.46 16.21
N VAL A 29 10.61 4.55 16.67
CA VAL A 29 10.77 3.11 16.43
C VAL A 29 9.65 2.58 15.55
N LEU A 30 10.05 1.87 14.50
CA LEU A 30 9.16 1.14 13.61
C LEU A 30 9.12 -0.32 14.06
N MET A 31 7.94 -0.92 14.06
CA MET A 31 7.76 -2.32 14.40
C MET A 31 6.83 -3.00 13.41
N ASP A 32 7.26 -4.15 12.90
CA ASP A 32 6.47 -4.96 11.97
C ASP A 32 6.95 -6.42 12.02
N ALA A 33 6.12 -7.35 11.56
CA ALA A 33 6.42 -8.77 11.50
C ALA A 33 6.51 -9.26 10.06
N THR A 34 7.57 -10.01 9.77
CA THR A 34 7.65 -10.79 8.52
C THR A 34 7.25 -12.24 8.75
N VAL A 35 6.54 -12.78 7.77
CA VAL A 35 6.17 -14.19 7.69
C VAL A 35 7.24 -14.94 6.90
N ILE A 36 7.70 -16.08 7.42
CA ILE A 36 8.67 -16.99 6.79
C ILE A 36 7.96 -18.32 6.49
N PRO A 37 7.70 -18.65 5.22
CA PRO A 37 7.02 -19.89 4.85
C PRO A 37 7.78 -21.12 5.33
N ILE A 38 7.07 -22.17 5.77
CA ILE A 38 7.65 -23.45 6.20
C ILE A 38 7.01 -24.62 5.44
N GLU A 39 7.63 -25.80 5.53
CA GLU A 39 7.07 -27.04 5.02
C GLU A 39 5.80 -27.49 5.78
N LYS A 40 5.01 -28.36 5.14
CA LYS A 40 3.91 -29.03 5.84
C LYS A 40 4.50 -29.93 6.92
N SER A 41 3.89 -29.95 8.10
CA SER A 41 4.28 -30.82 9.20
C SER A 41 3.27 -31.96 9.35
N SER A 42 3.77 -33.17 9.66
CA SER A 42 2.94 -34.31 10.10
C SER A 42 2.41 -34.12 11.52
N ASN A 43 3.00 -33.21 12.31
CA ASN A 43 2.41 -32.75 13.56
C ASN A 43 1.25 -31.80 13.24
N TYR A 44 0.03 -32.33 13.21
CA TYR A 44 -1.16 -31.56 12.83
C TYR A 44 -1.44 -30.37 13.75
N SER A 45 -1.11 -30.47 15.04
CA SER A 45 -1.26 -29.35 15.99
C SER A 45 -0.33 -28.19 15.63
N ALA A 46 0.97 -28.47 15.45
CA ALA A 46 1.93 -27.48 14.98
C ALA A 46 1.57 -26.96 13.58
N GLY A 47 1.08 -27.83 12.70
CA GLY A 47 0.60 -27.48 11.37
C GLY A 47 -0.56 -26.49 11.38
N ARG A 48 -1.53 -26.64 12.29
CA ARG A 48 -2.64 -25.69 12.48
C ARG A 48 -2.15 -24.37 13.07
N LYS A 49 -1.28 -24.40 14.09
CA LYS A 49 -0.72 -23.19 14.71
C LYS A 49 0.17 -22.39 13.75
N SER A 50 0.81 -23.05 12.79
CA SER A 50 1.67 -22.40 11.80
C SER A 50 0.90 -21.85 10.59
N PHE A 51 -0.41 -22.08 10.46
CA PHE A 51 -1.15 -21.60 9.30
C PHE A 51 -1.47 -20.11 9.42
N SER A 52 -0.93 -19.30 8.49
CA SER A 52 -1.23 -17.89 8.35
C SER A 52 -2.44 -17.70 7.44
N GLN A 53 -3.55 -17.23 8.00
CA GLN A 53 -4.74 -16.85 7.23
C GLN A 53 -4.44 -15.71 6.25
N GLN A 54 -3.62 -14.74 6.66
CA GLN A 54 -3.27 -13.59 5.82
C GLN A 54 -2.44 -13.98 4.58
N LYS A 55 -1.54 -14.96 4.71
CA LYS A 55 -0.65 -15.40 3.62
C LYS A 55 -1.09 -16.70 2.96
N MET A 56 -2.21 -17.28 3.42
CA MET A 56 -2.75 -18.55 2.96
C MET A 56 -1.70 -19.68 2.89
N CYS A 57 -0.77 -19.69 3.85
CA CYS A 57 0.34 -20.64 3.86
C CYS A 57 0.79 -20.97 5.29
N ARG A 58 1.50 -22.11 5.44
CA ARG A 58 2.16 -22.45 6.71
C ARG A 58 3.45 -21.66 6.83
N ALA A 59 3.65 -21.04 7.98
CA ALA A 59 4.76 -20.16 8.24
C ALA A 59 5.03 -19.98 9.75
N ILE A 60 6.18 -19.39 10.03
CA ILE A 60 6.52 -18.77 11.31
C ILE A 60 6.62 -17.26 11.13
N LYS A 61 6.54 -16.50 12.22
CA LYS A 61 6.69 -15.05 12.21
C LYS A 61 7.95 -14.61 12.94
N MET A 62 8.60 -13.58 12.40
CA MET A 62 9.69 -12.84 13.02
C MET A 62 9.28 -11.37 13.12
N MET A 63 9.26 -10.82 14.33
CA MET A 63 9.01 -9.40 14.57
C MET A 63 10.33 -8.66 14.63
N VAL A 64 10.42 -7.52 13.95
CA VAL A 64 11.61 -6.66 13.96
C VAL A 64 11.23 -5.28 14.44
N LEU A 65 12.06 -4.75 15.33
CA LEU A 65 12.04 -3.37 15.77
C LEU A 65 13.23 -2.67 15.14
N CYS A 66 13.02 -1.51 14.54
CA CYS A 66 14.09 -0.73 13.94
C CYS A 66 13.88 0.77 14.12
N ALA A 67 14.95 1.53 13.98
CA ALA A 67 14.93 2.98 13.93
C ALA A 67 14.34 3.52 12.61
N ALA A 68 14.16 4.83 12.51
CA ALA A 68 13.54 5.49 11.36
C ALA A 68 14.38 5.45 10.07
N ASP A 69 15.67 5.19 10.17
CA ASP A 69 16.59 4.96 9.03
C ASP A 69 16.64 3.47 8.61
N GLY A 70 16.06 2.58 9.41
CA GLY A 70 16.06 1.14 9.26
C GLY A 70 17.15 0.40 10.02
N TYR A 71 17.86 1.02 10.97
CA TYR A 71 18.79 0.32 11.84
C TYR A 71 18.05 -0.64 12.79
N ILE A 72 18.40 -1.92 12.78
CA ILE A 72 17.67 -2.96 13.51
C ILE A 72 18.05 -2.92 14.99
N LEU A 73 17.06 -2.76 15.86
CA LEU A 73 17.24 -2.68 17.30
C LEU A 73 17.08 -4.04 17.96
N GLN A 74 16.01 -4.76 17.58
CA GLN A 74 15.66 -6.02 18.22
C GLN A 74 14.87 -6.94 17.29
N VAL A 75 14.98 -8.25 17.53
CA VAL A 75 14.25 -9.30 16.83
C VAL A 75 13.56 -10.25 17.80
N ILE A 76 12.24 -10.32 17.72
CA ILE A 76 11.40 -11.21 18.53
C ILE A 76 10.90 -12.40 17.69
N GLY A 77 10.88 -13.58 18.30
CA GLY A 77 10.47 -14.84 17.68
C GLY A 77 11.61 -15.85 17.48
N PRO A 78 11.35 -16.95 16.73
CA PRO A 78 10.17 -17.17 15.92
C PRO A 78 8.90 -17.42 16.74
N THR A 79 7.77 -16.94 16.25
CA THR A 79 6.44 -17.27 16.77
C THR A 79 5.64 -18.06 15.74
N PHE A 80 4.55 -18.69 16.19
CA PHE A 80 3.57 -19.25 15.26
C PHE A 80 2.92 -18.14 14.41
N ALA A 81 2.23 -18.51 13.32
CA ALA A 81 1.63 -17.55 12.38
C ALA A 81 0.09 -17.56 12.36
N ASN A 82 -0.55 -18.32 13.26
CA ASN A 82 -2.01 -18.31 13.42
C ASN A 82 -2.53 -16.97 13.94
N GLN A 83 -3.86 -16.83 13.96
CA GLN A 83 -4.53 -15.60 14.36
C GLN A 83 -4.21 -15.14 15.79
N LYS A 84 -3.87 -16.05 16.71
CA LYS A 84 -3.46 -15.71 18.09
C LYS A 84 -2.06 -15.11 18.16
N ASN A 85 -1.21 -15.41 17.18
CA ASN A 85 0.15 -14.87 17.05
C ASN A 85 0.19 -13.81 15.94
N ASN A 86 -0.83 -12.95 15.92
CA ASN A 86 -0.83 -11.74 15.13
C ASN A 86 0.07 -10.67 15.79
N ASP A 87 0.20 -9.51 15.17
CA ASP A 87 1.22 -8.55 15.56
C ASP A 87 0.92 -7.93 16.94
N GLU A 88 -0.36 -7.68 17.23
CA GLU A 88 -0.86 -7.31 18.56
C GLU A 88 -0.57 -8.38 19.63
N GLY A 89 -0.79 -9.67 19.33
CA GLY A 89 -0.55 -10.76 20.29
C GLY A 89 0.94 -10.95 20.59
N ILE A 90 1.81 -10.77 19.59
CA ILE A 90 3.26 -10.78 19.78
C ILE A 90 3.69 -9.62 20.66
N PHE A 91 3.18 -8.41 20.40
CA PHE A 91 3.48 -7.22 21.23
C PHE A 91 3.01 -7.40 22.69
N GLU A 92 1.80 -7.91 22.89
CA GLU A 92 1.29 -8.18 24.24
C GLU A 92 2.15 -9.20 24.98
N ALA A 93 2.53 -10.29 24.31
CA ALA A 93 3.37 -11.33 24.89
C ALA A 93 4.77 -10.79 25.26
N MET A 94 5.43 -10.06 24.35
CA MET A 94 6.78 -9.55 24.61
C MET A 94 6.84 -8.46 25.68
N THR A 95 5.71 -7.82 25.98
CA THR A 95 5.61 -6.75 27.00
C THR A 95 4.94 -7.21 28.30
N THR A 96 4.68 -8.50 28.47
CA THR A 96 4.04 -9.05 29.68
C THR A 96 5.03 -9.89 30.45
N GLU A 97 5.39 -9.43 31.64
CA GLU A 97 6.29 -10.15 32.55
C GLU A 97 5.76 -11.57 32.85
N GLY A 98 6.66 -12.56 32.83
CA GLY A 98 6.31 -13.97 33.00
C GLY A 98 5.84 -14.69 31.73
N ASN A 99 5.68 -13.99 30.60
CA ASN A 99 5.45 -14.64 29.30
C ASN A 99 6.77 -15.21 28.73
N GLU A 100 6.71 -16.33 27.99
CA GLU A 100 7.89 -16.92 27.33
C GLU A 100 8.56 -15.98 26.32
N LEU A 101 7.81 -15.06 25.71
CA LEU A 101 8.32 -14.05 24.78
C LEU A 101 8.71 -12.74 25.46
N TYR A 102 8.56 -12.63 26.79
CA TYR A 102 8.86 -11.41 27.52
C TYR A 102 10.29 -10.95 27.25
N ASP A 103 10.44 -9.73 26.76
CA ASP A 103 11.73 -9.12 26.50
C ASP A 103 12.00 -8.04 27.56
N PRO A 104 12.78 -8.36 28.62
CA PRO A 104 13.11 -7.38 29.64
C PRO A 104 13.99 -6.26 29.09
N GLY A 105 14.59 -6.40 27.90
CA GLY A 105 15.33 -5.35 27.22
C GLY A 105 14.44 -4.38 26.45
N PHE A 106 13.16 -4.71 26.20
CA PHE A 106 12.24 -3.83 25.49
C PHE A 106 11.91 -2.60 26.34
N GLN A 107 11.33 -2.76 27.53
CA GLN A 107 10.88 -1.61 28.34
C GLN A 107 12.00 -0.66 28.80
N PRO A 108 13.14 -1.11 29.35
CA PRO A 108 14.18 -0.23 29.85
C PRO A 108 14.93 0.55 28.77
N TYR A 109 14.84 0.10 27.51
CA TYR A 109 15.46 0.79 26.38
C TYR A 109 14.61 1.95 25.86
N PHE A 110 13.34 2.03 26.27
CA PHE A 110 12.40 3.07 25.87
C PHE A 110 12.03 3.98 27.04
N GLU A 111 11.86 5.26 26.72
CA GLU A 111 11.42 6.27 27.66
C GLU A 111 9.98 6.70 27.36
N ARG A 112 9.35 7.35 28.35
CA ARG A 112 8.06 8.03 28.11
C ARG A 112 8.25 9.06 27.00
N ASN A 113 7.20 9.24 26.18
CA ASN A 113 7.18 10.09 24.99
C ASN A 113 7.93 9.54 23.76
N ASP A 114 8.61 8.38 23.84
CA ASP A 114 9.14 7.75 22.63
C ASP A 114 8.01 7.40 21.65
N CYS A 115 8.28 7.54 20.36
CA CYS A 115 7.32 7.35 19.30
C CYS A 115 7.41 5.93 18.75
N VAL A 116 6.27 5.24 18.67
CA VAL A 116 6.16 3.98 17.94
C VAL A 116 5.28 4.14 16.71
N VAL A 117 5.81 3.73 15.56
CA VAL A 117 5.13 3.81 14.28
C VAL A 117 4.72 2.41 13.85
N TRP A 118 3.41 2.19 13.81
CA TRP A 118 2.82 0.87 13.62
C TRP A 118 1.97 0.79 12.36
N ASP A 119 1.76 -0.44 11.90
CA ASP A 119 0.71 -0.76 10.94
C ASP A 119 -0.63 -1.01 11.67
N ARG A 120 -1.69 -1.31 10.90
CA ARG A 120 -3.04 -1.54 11.45
C ARG A 120 -3.18 -2.88 12.19
N GLY A 121 -2.17 -3.74 12.16
CA GLY A 121 -2.10 -5.02 12.86
C GLY A 121 -2.01 -4.88 14.38
N PHE A 122 -1.58 -3.71 14.87
CA PHE A 122 -1.42 -3.40 16.30
C PHE A 122 -2.62 -2.70 16.93
N ARG A 123 -3.71 -2.48 16.18
CA ARG A 123 -4.83 -1.62 16.61
C ARG A 123 -5.43 -1.91 17.98
N LYS A 124 -5.40 -3.16 18.47
CA LYS A 124 -5.98 -3.50 19.79
C LYS A 124 -5.04 -3.26 20.97
N VAL A 125 -3.75 -3.03 20.71
CA VAL A 125 -2.75 -2.80 21.75
C VAL A 125 -2.29 -1.34 21.85
N VAL A 126 -2.91 -0.42 21.10
CA VAL A 126 -2.64 1.02 21.16
C VAL A 126 -2.76 1.55 22.60
N THR A 127 -3.91 1.31 23.26
CA THR A 127 -4.14 1.73 24.65
C THR A 127 -3.17 1.07 25.65
N ARG A 128 -2.62 -0.10 25.33
CA ARG A 128 -1.57 -0.71 26.16
C ARG A 128 -0.26 0.06 26.00
N ALA A 129 0.15 0.36 24.77
CA ALA A 129 1.38 1.11 24.50
C ALA A 129 1.33 2.54 25.04
N GLU A 130 0.19 3.23 24.91
CA GLU A 130 0.00 4.56 25.50
C GLU A 130 0.14 4.52 27.04
N ARG A 131 -0.39 3.48 27.70
CA ARG A 131 -0.20 3.27 29.15
C ARG A 131 1.25 2.98 29.54
N MET A 132 2.04 2.41 28.63
CA MET A 132 3.48 2.24 28.80
C MET A 132 4.25 3.55 28.55
N GLY A 133 3.59 4.60 28.06
CA GLY A 133 4.18 5.93 27.85
C GLY A 133 4.58 6.23 26.40
N PHE A 134 4.25 5.37 25.44
CA PHE A 134 4.55 5.60 24.03
C PHE A 134 3.56 6.56 23.36
N ASP A 135 4.06 7.40 22.45
CA ASP A 135 3.25 8.08 21.44
C ASP A 135 3.07 7.15 20.24
N VAL A 136 1.84 6.66 20.02
CA VAL A 136 1.54 5.68 18.99
C VAL A 136 1.07 6.37 17.71
N LYS A 137 1.81 6.18 16.61
CA LYS A 137 1.42 6.61 15.26
C LYS A 137 1.02 5.42 14.41
N MET A 138 -0.23 5.39 13.97
CA MET A 138 -0.78 4.29 13.15
C MET A 138 -1.69 4.84 12.03
N PRO A 139 -1.71 4.25 10.83
CA PRO A 139 -2.68 4.57 9.79
C PRO A 139 -4.12 4.47 10.30
N ALA A 140 -4.98 5.42 9.92
CA ALA A 140 -6.38 5.46 10.33
C ALA A 140 -7.11 4.17 9.90
N LEU A 141 -8.00 3.68 10.76
CA LEU A 141 -8.89 2.57 10.44
C LEU A 141 -10.14 3.11 9.77
N LYS A 142 -10.44 2.64 8.57
CA LYS A 142 -11.67 3.04 7.90
C LYS A 142 -12.88 2.49 8.68
N PRO A 143 -13.83 3.34 9.12
CA PRO A 143 -15.03 2.86 9.80
C PRO A 143 -15.83 1.90 8.93
N ARG A 144 -16.58 1.00 9.58
CA ARG A 144 -17.55 0.16 8.88
C ARG A 144 -18.60 1.09 8.24
N ASN A 145 -19.00 0.78 7.01
CA ASN A 145 -20.00 1.52 6.21
C ASN A 145 -19.59 2.87 5.63
N VAL A 146 -18.32 3.30 5.74
CA VAL A 146 -17.84 4.49 5.03
C VAL A 146 -17.05 4.07 3.79
N ARG A 147 -17.30 4.72 2.64
CA ARG A 147 -16.60 4.43 1.38
C ARG A 147 -15.11 4.80 1.45
N GLN A 148 -14.80 5.99 1.98
CA GLN A 148 -13.46 6.58 2.07
C GLN A 148 -13.15 7.15 3.46
N LEU A 149 -11.88 7.27 3.79
CA LEU A 149 -11.43 8.07 4.94
C LEU A 149 -11.74 9.57 4.71
N SER A 150 -11.84 10.34 5.79
CA SER A 150 -11.85 11.80 5.66
C SER A 150 -10.53 12.30 5.02
N VAL A 151 -10.53 13.53 4.50
CA VAL A 151 -9.32 14.13 3.91
C VAL A 151 -8.17 14.15 4.95
N GLU A 152 -8.48 14.58 6.17
CA GLU A 152 -7.53 14.65 7.29
C GLU A 152 -6.99 13.27 7.67
N GLU A 153 -7.87 12.27 7.82
CA GLU A 153 -7.47 10.89 8.14
C GLU A 153 -6.63 10.27 7.03
N ALA A 154 -6.98 10.51 5.76
CA ALA A 154 -6.27 10.00 4.60
C ALA A 154 -4.89 10.66 4.45
N ASN A 155 -4.79 11.96 4.73
CA ASN A 155 -3.54 12.72 4.78
C ASN A 155 -2.61 12.17 5.88
N ARG A 156 -3.10 12.11 7.13
CA ARG A 156 -2.34 11.56 8.28
C ARG A 156 -1.90 10.13 8.02
N THR A 157 -2.80 9.30 7.49
CA THR A 157 -2.48 7.93 7.08
C THR A 157 -1.31 7.89 6.12
N ARG A 158 -1.29 8.77 5.10
CA ARG A 158 -0.17 8.79 4.16
C ARG A 158 1.12 9.22 4.85
N ALA A 159 1.12 10.28 5.65
CA ALA A 159 2.29 10.74 6.38
C ALA A 159 2.92 9.61 7.21
N ILE A 160 2.10 8.86 7.94
CA ILE A 160 2.54 7.70 8.75
C ILE A 160 3.10 6.57 7.85
N THR A 161 2.45 6.25 6.73
CA THR A 161 2.98 5.20 5.82
C THR A 161 4.30 5.59 5.15
N MET A 162 4.60 6.89 4.97
CA MET A 162 5.88 7.35 4.41
C MET A 162 7.04 7.07 5.36
N ILE A 163 6.83 7.28 6.65
CA ILE A 163 7.87 7.05 7.66
C ILE A 163 8.04 5.58 8.01
N ARG A 164 6.99 4.75 7.87
CA ARG A 164 7.00 3.31 8.19
C ARG A 164 7.76 2.44 7.21
N TRP A 165 7.87 2.84 5.94
CA TRP A 165 8.48 2.03 4.88
C TRP A 165 9.87 1.40 5.18
N PRO A 166 10.79 2.02 5.96
CA PRO A 166 12.09 1.41 6.25
C PRO A 166 12.02 0.01 6.84
N VAL A 167 11.04 -0.31 7.70
CA VAL A 167 10.89 -1.67 8.24
C VAL A 167 10.56 -2.70 7.15
N GLU A 168 9.77 -2.32 6.15
CA GLU A 168 9.50 -3.15 4.97
C GLU A 168 10.77 -3.32 4.13
N GLY A 169 11.56 -2.24 3.99
CA GLY A 169 12.84 -2.25 3.31
C GLY A 169 13.84 -3.21 3.96
N ILE A 170 13.89 -3.27 5.30
CA ILE A 170 14.72 -4.23 6.04
C ILE A 170 14.36 -5.65 5.64
N PHE A 171 13.08 -6.01 5.66
CA PHE A 171 12.64 -7.35 5.28
C PHE A 171 12.97 -7.67 3.82
N GLY A 172 12.75 -6.71 2.91
CA GLY A 172 13.14 -6.84 1.51
C GLY A 172 14.63 -7.14 1.36
N ARG A 173 15.49 -6.35 2.04
CA ARG A 173 16.94 -6.54 2.01
C ARG A 173 17.35 -7.89 2.61
N ILE A 174 16.84 -8.25 3.78
CA ILE A 174 17.18 -9.52 4.44
C ILE A 174 16.85 -10.69 3.53
N LYS A 175 15.66 -10.71 2.93
CA LYS A 175 15.26 -11.79 2.00
C LYS A 175 16.12 -11.80 0.73
N GLN A 176 16.40 -10.63 0.17
CA GLN A 176 17.19 -10.52 -1.05
C GLN A 176 18.62 -11.03 -0.87
N VAL A 177 19.28 -10.62 0.23
CA VAL A 177 20.68 -10.92 0.55
C VAL A 177 20.82 -12.33 1.14
N PHE A 178 20.04 -12.65 2.16
CA PHE A 178 20.11 -13.93 2.85
C PHE A 178 19.02 -14.84 2.30
N LYS A 179 19.35 -15.59 1.24
CA LYS A 179 18.42 -16.53 0.59
C LYS A 179 17.78 -17.54 1.53
N ARG A 180 18.38 -17.78 2.69
CA ARG A 180 17.79 -18.64 3.73
C ARG A 180 16.51 -18.05 4.35
N CYS A 181 16.37 -16.74 4.34
CA CYS A 181 15.20 -15.99 4.79
C CYS A 181 14.16 -15.81 3.68
N ASP A 182 14.48 -16.22 2.45
CA ASP A 182 13.64 -16.13 1.27
C ASP A 182 13.20 -17.52 0.80
N GLY A 183 11.90 -17.72 0.63
CA GLY A 183 11.33 -19.03 0.27
C GLY A 183 10.95 -19.92 1.47
N ARG A 184 10.78 -21.22 1.20
CA ARG A 184 10.17 -22.18 2.13
C ARG A 184 11.23 -22.89 2.98
N LEU A 185 11.14 -22.71 4.31
CA LEU A 185 12.01 -23.30 5.30
C LEU A 185 11.69 -24.79 5.53
N LYS A 186 12.72 -25.64 5.62
CA LYS A 186 12.51 -27.03 6.06
C LYS A 186 12.19 -27.10 7.54
N ASN A 187 11.30 -28.02 7.93
CA ASN A 187 10.86 -28.14 9.33
C ASN A 187 12.03 -28.41 10.30
N THR A 188 13.03 -29.18 9.87
CA THR A 188 14.22 -29.51 10.66
C THR A 188 15.08 -28.29 11.03
N GLN A 189 14.89 -27.18 10.33
CA GLN A 189 15.73 -25.98 10.50
C GLN A 189 15.05 -24.92 11.37
N ILE A 190 13.74 -25.05 11.63
CA ILE A 190 12.95 -24.13 12.48
C ILE A 190 13.60 -23.88 13.84
N PRO A 191 14.09 -24.90 14.59
CA PRO A 191 14.64 -24.69 15.93
C PRO A 191 15.81 -23.70 15.97
N SER A 192 16.66 -23.70 14.93
CA SER A 192 17.81 -22.81 14.82
C SER A 192 17.51 -21.47 14.12
N PHE A 193 16.37 -21.36 13.45
CA PHE A 193 16.13 -20.28 12.50
C PHE A 193 16.05 -18.90 13.15
N GLY A 194 15.52 -18.80 14.38
CA GLY A 194 15.50 -17.54 15.12
C GLY A 194 16.88 -16.91 15.28
N ASN A 195 17.87 -17.74 15.65
CA ASN A 195 19.26 -17.29 15.81
C ASN A 195 19.89 -16.93 14.48
N ILE A 196 19.63 -17.72 13.43
CA ILE A 196 20.10 -17.42 12.07
C ILE A 196 19.55 -16.06 11.61
N PHE A 197 18.24 -15.81 11.81
CA PHE A 197 17.63 -14.54 11.42
C PHE A 197 18.22 -13.35 12.19
N ARG A 198 18.47 -13.51 13.50
CA ARG A 198 19.19 -12.50 14.31
C ARG A 198 20.59 -12.20 13.78
N ILE A 199 21.33 -13.23 13.39
CA ILE A 199 22.67 -13.07 12.78
C ILE A 199 22.53 -12.30 11.45
N CYS A 200 21.57 -12.64 10.60
CA CYS A 200 21.30 -11.91 9.36
C CYS A 200 20.97 -10.42 9.61
N CYS A 201 20.17 -10.13 10.64
CA CYS A 201 19.88 -8.75 11.06
C CYS A 201 21.16 -8.02 11.54
N ALA A 202 21.97 -8.66 12.38
CA ALA A 202 23.23 -8.08 12.87
C ALA A 202 24.22 -7.81 11.73
N LEU A 203 24.36 -8.75 10.78
CA LEU A 203 25.16 -8.55 9.57
C LEU A 203 24.61 -7.43 8.69
N THR A 204 23.29 -7.27 8.65
CA THR A 204 22.64 -6.16 7.93
C THR A 204 23.08 -4.83 8.52
N ASN A 205 23.01 -4.66 9.84
CA ASN A 205 23.46 -3.44 10.51
C ASN A 205 24.96 -3.19 10.35
N ALA A 206 25.78 -4.26 10.40
CA ALA A 206 27.24 -4.13 10.40
C ALA A 206 27.82 -3.77 9.02
N TYR A 207 27.23 -4.24 7.93
CA TYR A 207 27.86 -4.20 6.61
C TYR A 207 27.04 -3.49 5.53
N PHE A 208 25.78 -3.15 5.78
CA PHE A 208 24.92 -2.51 4.78
C PHE A 208 24.59 -1.08 5.19
N PRO A 209 24.53 -0.14 4.22
CA PRO A 209 24.13 1.24 4.49
C PRO A 209 22.68 1.29 4.98
N PRO A 210 22.26 2.32 5.72
CA PRO A 210 20.87 2.49 6.16
C PRO A 210 19.85 2.32 5.01
N ILE A 211 18.65 1.83 5.35
CA ILE A 211 17.57 1.63 4.36
C ILE A 211 17.11 2.98 3.82
N ARG A 212 16.95 3.95 4.72
CA ARG A 212 16.71 5.34 4.38
C ARG A 212 17.98 6.12 4.68
N ARG A 213 18.52 6.75 3.66
CA ARG A 213 19.70 7.63 3.79
C ARG A 213 19.22 9.06 3.89
N GLU A 214 19.79 9.81 4.83
CA GLU A 214 19.60 11.26 4.87
C GLU A 214 19.99 11.86 3.51
N ASN A 215 19.09 12.68 2.97
CA ASN A 215 19.35 13.53 1.83
C ASN A 215 18.55 14.83 2.00
N ASP A 216 18.95 15.88 1.31
CA ASP A 216 18.34 17.20 1.48
C ASP A 216 16.87 17.25 1.04
N ASN A 217 16.44 16.31 0.19
CA ASN A 217 15.06 16.18 -0.24
C ASN A 217 14.13 15.71 0.90
N GLU A 218 14.63 15.06 1.96
CA GLU A 218 13.78 14.62 3.08
C GLU A 218 13.10 15.79 3.81
N LEU A 219 13.81 16.91 3.99
CA LEU A 219 13.24 18.11 4.62
C LEU A 219 12.21 18.78 3.72
N TYR A 220 12.49 18.88 2.42
CA TYR A 220 11.53 19.38 1.45
C TYR A 220 10.25 18.54 1.44
N ILE A 221 10.39 17.21 1.34
CA ILE A 221 9.27 16.27 1.40
C ILE A 221 8.51 16.44 2.72
N ALA A 222 9.20 16.56 3.86
CA ALA A 222 8.56 16.76 5.16
C ALA A 222 7.72 18.04 5.19
N GLN A 223 8.28 19.16 4.71
CA GLN A 223 7.56 20.43 4.62
C GLN A 223 6.32 20.31 3.72
N GLN A 224 6.45 19.66 2.56
CA GLN A 224 5.31 19.40 1.68
C GLN A 224 4.24 18.54 2.36
N VAL A 225 4.64 17.48 3.06
CA VAL A 225 3.71 16.62 3.80
C VAL A 225 2.99 17.40 4.89
N ILE A 226 3.70 18.19 5.71
CA ILE A 226 3.12 19.00 6.79
C ILE A 226 2.12 19.99 6.21
N GLN A 227 2.55 20.80 5.22
CA GLN A 227 1.70 21.82 4.60
C GLN A 227 0.46 21.22 3.94
N ARG A 228 0.54 20.04 3.33
CA ARG A 228 -0.60 19.38 2.68
C ARG A 228 -1.48 18.60 3.66
N THR A 229 -0.95 18.17 4.80
CA THR A 229 -1.70 17.37 5.79
C THR A 229 -2.82 18.18 6.43
N GLU A 230 -2.55 19.45 6.74
CA GLU A 230 -3.48 20.38 7.40
C GLU A 230 -4.52 20.98 6.45
N ARG A 231 -4.32 20.86 5.14
CA ARG A 231 -5.23 21.42 4.12
C ARG A 231 -6.38 20.47 3.80
N SER A 232 -7.57 21.05 3.66
CA SER A 232 -8.70 20.38 3.01
C SER A 232 -8.42 20.17 1.51
N ASN A 233 -9.08 19.20 0.89
CA ASN A 233 -9.00 19.00 -0.55
C ASN A 233 -10.03 19.90 -1.23
N ILE A 234 -9.61 21.11 -1.58
CA ILE A 234 -10.47 22.15 -2.17
C ILE A 234 -11.06 21.66 -3.49
N PHE A 235 -10.28 20.94 -4.30
CA PHE A 235 -10.78 20.40 -5.57
C PHE A 235 -11.84 19.32 -5.35
N PHE A 236 -11.64 18.43 -4.38
CA PHE A 236 -12.67 17.45 -4.01
C PHE A 236 -13.95 18.14 -3.53
N GLN A 237 -13.84 19.17 -2.68
CA GLN A 237 -14.99 19.97 -2.25
C GLN A 237 -15.70 20.61 -3.44
N TYR A 238 -14.96 21.22 -4.37
CA TYR A 238 -15.50 21.79 -5.60
C TYR A 238 -16.27 20.75 -6.44
N LEU A 239 -15.74 19.54 -6.60
CA LEU A 239 -16.42 18.45 -7.31
C LEU A 239 -17.73 18.04 -6.63
N GLN A 240 -17.78 18.07 -5.28
CA GLN A 240 -18.97 17.77 -4.50
C GLN A 240 -20.03 18.87 -4.62
N ASP A 241 -19.63 20.13 -4.42
CA ASP A 241 -20.52 21.30 -4.45
C ASP A 241 -21.21 21.47 -5.80
N ASN A 242 -20.50 21.10 -6.89
CA ASN A 242 -21.03 21.15 -8.26
C ASN A 242 -21.64 19.81 -8.73
N ASN A 243 -21.74 18.81 -7.85
CA ASN A 243 -22.26 17.46 -8.13
C ASN A 243 -21.60 16.79 -9.36
N MET A 244 -20.32 17.06 -9.60
CA MET A 244 -19.60 16.64 -10.81
C MET A 244 -19.25 15.15 -10.81
N ILE A 245 -19.18 14.53 -9.63
CA ILE A 245 -18.81 13.11 -9.46
C ILE A 245 -19.87 12.18 -10.08
N ASN A 246 -21.15 12.57 -9.98
CA ASN A 246 -22.28 11.75 -10.40
C ASN A 246 -22.92 12.23 -11.73
N ARG A 247 -22.71 13.49 -12.11
CA ARG A 247 -23.30 14.09 -13.30
C ARG A 247 -22.61 13.63 -14.58
N ARG A 248 -23.27 12.77 -15.38
CA ARG A 248 -22.71 12.20 -16.62
C ARG A 248 -22.66 13.19 -17.80
N VAL A 249 -23.66 14.05 -17.92
CA VAL A 249 -23.88 14.91 -19.10
C VAL A 249 -22.78 15.96 -19.37
N ILE A 250 -21.92 16.23 -18.39
CA ILE A 250 -20.84 17.22 -18.50
C ILE A 250 -19.51 16.62 -18.97
N TRP A 251 -19.43 15.30 -19.08
CA TRP A 251 -18.22 14.58 -19.43
C TRP A 251 -18.27 14.16 -20.88
N ARG A 252 -17.28 14.57 -21.68
CA ARG A 252 -17.14 14.17 -23.08
C ARG A 252 -15.88 13.32 -23.25
N PRO A 253 -15.96 12.24 -24.03
CA PRO A 253 -14.85 11.31 -24.21
C PRO A 253 -13.67 11.97 -24.94
N LEU A 254 -12.45 11.58 -24.57
CA LEU A 254 -11.18 12.03 -25.18
C LEU A 254 -10.45 10.93 -25.95
N ASN A 255 -10.92 9.69 -25.89
CA ASN A 255 -10.31 8.58 -26.61
C ASN A 255 -11.35 7.53 -27.00
N ALA A 256 -10.97 6.64 -27.92
CA ALA A 256 -11.82 5.56 -28.45
C ALA A 256 -12.46 4.73 -27.33
N ALA A 257 -11.68 4.41 -26.31
CA ALA A 257 -12.13 3.75 -25.09
C ALA A 257 -13.38 4.36 -24.44
N ALA A 258 -13.35 5.68 -24.24
CA ALA A 258 -14.43 6.39 -23.59
C ALA A 258 -15.67 6.50 -24.49
N LEU A 259 -15.48 6.58 -25.82
CA LEU A 259 -16.55 6.65 -26.81
C LEU A 259 -17.43 5.39 -26.81
N GLU A 260 -16.83 4.20 -26.69
CA GLU A 260 -17.55 2.92 -26.67
C GLU A 260 -18.60 2.82 -25.55
N THR A 261 -18.46 3.63 -24.50
CA THR A 261 -19.42 3.66 -23.37
C THR A 261 -20.61 4.62 -23.56
N MET A 262 -20.66 5.35 -24.68
CA MET A 262 -21.70 6.34 -24.95
C MET A 262 -22.77 5.78 -25.92
N PRO A 263 -24.07 5.81 -25.56
CA PRO A 263 -25.10 5.07 -26.28
C PRO A 263 -25.55 5.64 -27.64
N GLU A 264 -25.05 6.79 -28.11
CA GLU A 264 -25.69 7.47 -29.27
C GLU A 264 -24.77 8.06 -30.36
N ASN A 265 -23.43 7.97 -30.26
CA ASN A 265 -22.57 8.48 -31.34
C ASN A 265 -21.53 7.41 -31.72
N GLY A 266 -21.59 6.96 -32.96
CA GLY A 266 -20.63 6.01 -33.53
C GLY A 266 -19.18 6.47 -33.42
N PRO A 267 -18.21 5.58 -33.67
CA PRO A 267 -16.81 5.82 -33.35
C PRO A 267 -16.27 7.04 -34.10
N LEU A 268 -16.02 8.11 -33.37
CA LEU A 268 -15.16 9.19 -33.83
C LEU A 268 -13.74 8.73 -33.52
N ASN A 269 -12.87 8.59 -34.52
CA ASN A 269 -11.45 8.33 -34.25
C ASN A 269 -10.86 9.60 -33.62
N ILE A 270 -10.78 9.64 -32.29
CA ILE A 270 -10.24 10.78 -31.54
C ILE A 270 -8.86 10.38 -31.05
N ASP A 271 -7.84 11.02 -31.61
CA ASP A 271 -6.49 10.97 -31.08
C ASP A 271 -6.40 11.89 -29.85
N ILE A 272 -6.00 11.32 -28.71
CA ILE A 272 -5.85 12.08 -27.46
C ILE A 272 -4.79 13.17 -27.58
N ASP A 273 -3.79 12.97 -28.42
CA ASP A 273 -2.71 13.94 -28.62
C ASP A 273 -3.17 15.15 -29.44
N GLU A 274 -4.19 15.00 -30.28
CA GLU A 274 -4.81 16.11 -31.01
C GLU A 274 -5.78 16.92 -30.13
N VAL A 275 -6.45 16.28 -29.17
CA VAL A 275 -7.50 16.92 -28.36
C VAL A 275 -6.99 17.47 -27.04
N LEU A 276 -6.04 16.80 -26.41
CA LEU A 276 -5.47 17.18 -25.11
C LEU A 276 -4.04 17.73 -25.29
N THR A 277 -3.95 18.76 -26.12
CA THR A 277 -2.71 19.50 -26.46
C THR A 277 -2.26 20.45 -25.35
N ASP A 278 -3.16 20.78 -24.43
CA ASP A 278 -3.01 21.79 -23.39
C ASP A 278 -2.70 21.19 -22.00
N PHE A 279 -2.62 19.86 -21.90
CA PHE A 279 -2.18 19.20 -20.67
C PHE A 279 -0.65 19.25 -20.55
N PRO A 280 -0.11 19.55 -19.35
CA PRO A 280 1.33 19.81 -19.18
C PRO A 280 2.18 18.59 -19.51
N GLN A 281 3.30 18.84 -20.20
CA GLN A 281 4.37 17.85 -20.34
C GLN A 281 5.16 17.79 -19.02
N LEU A 282 5.04 16.67 -18.31
CA LEU A 282 5.69 16.43 -17.03
C LEU A 282 6.97 15.61 -17.24
N ASN A 283 8.00 15.90 -16.45
CA ASN A 283 9.19 15.05 -16.34
C ASN A 283 9.12 14.17 -15.07
N MET A 284 10.11 13.31 -14.88
CA MET A 284 10.15 12.41 -13.72
C MET A 284 10.33 13.13 -12.38
N ASP A 285 10.92 14.32 -12.36
CA ASP A 285 11.08 15.13 -11.15
C ASP A 285 9.77 15.81 -10.78
N ASP A 286 9.05 16.38 -11.76
CA ASP A 286 7.68 16.88 -11.57
C ASP A 286 6.79 15.80 -10.95
N LEU A 287 6.83 14.59 -11.51
CA LEU A 287 6.08 13.45 -11.02
C LEU A 287 6.49 13.05 -9.61
N ARG A 288 7.78 13.15 -9.23
CA ARG A 288 8.25 12.85 -7.87
C ARG A 288 7.78 13.88 -6.85
N ASP A 289 7.78 15.16 -7.22
CA ASP A 289 7.33 16.28 -6.39
C ASP A 289 5.82 16.25 -6.17
N ILE A 290 5.09 15.87 -7.21
CA ILE A 290 3.69 15.50 -7.16
C ILE A 290 3.54 14.32 -6.19
N THR A 291 4.08 13.14 -6.50
CA THR A 291 3.78 11.90 -5.74
C THR A 291 4.31 11.86 -4.32
N LEU A 292 5.27 12.72 -3.97
CA LEU A 292 6.03 12.71 -2.72
C LEU A 292 6.62 11.31 -2.46
N GLY A 293 7.16 10.70 -3.52
CA GLY A 293 7.84 9.40 -3.44
C GLY A 293 7.74 8.53 -4.69
N THR A 294 8.73 7.66 -4.87
CA THR A 294 8.92 6.91 -6.12
C THR A 294 8.12 5.61 -6.21
N TYR A 295 7.65 5.06 -5.09
CA TYR A 295 7.06 3.72 -5.07
C TYR A 295 5.84 3.61 -5.99
N GLN A 296 4.94 4.59 -5.93
CA GLN A 296 3.72 4.60 -6.74
C GLN A 296 4.05 4.77 -8.23
N LEU A 297 5.07 5.57 -8.56
CA LEU A 297 5.55 5.77 -9.94
C LEU A 297 6.14 4.51 -10.55
N LYS A 298 6.78 3.64 -9.76
CA LYS A 298 7.31 2.35 -10.25
C LYS A 298 6.21 1.42 -10.77
N LEU A 299 4.97 1.61 -10.32
CA LEU A 299 3.81 0.84 -10.78
C LEU A 299 3.15 1.45 -12.02
N SER A 300 3.44 2.73 -12.33
CA SER A 300 2.80 3.45 -13.43
C SER A 300 2.90 2.72 -14.77
N PRO A 301 4.08 2.22 -15.22
CA PRO A 301 4.18 1.53 -16.51
C PRO A 301 3.30 0.29 -16.60
N SER A 302 3.22 -0.52 -15.53
CA SER A 302 2.36 -1.71 -15.51
C SER A 302 0.88 -1.35 -15.58
N TYR A 303 0.44 -0.34 -14.81
CA TYR A 303 -0.95 0.13 -14.89
C TYR A 303 -1.27 0.71 -16.26
N THR A 304 -0.37 1.50 -16.83
CA THR A 304 -0.58 2.08 -18.15
C THR A 304 -0.63 0.99 -19.23
N ALA A 305 0.25 -0.01 -19.18
CA ALA A 305 0.24 -1.11 -20.13
C ALA A 305 -1.08 -1.90 -20.09
N GLU A 306 -1.57 -2.27 -18.89
CA GLU A 306 -2.88 -2.91 -18.69
C GLU A 306 -4.01 -2.08 -19.31
N HIS A 307 -3.90 -0.75 -19.24
CA HIS A 307 -4.93 0.15 -19.74
C HIS A 307 -4.76 0.62 -21.19
N VAL A 308 -3.69 0.20 -21.86
CA VAL A 308 -3.38 0.51 -23.26
C VAL A 308 -3.48 -0.73 -24.15
N GLU A 309 -3.10 -1.92 -23.67
CA GLU A 309 -2.98 -3.13 -24.50
C GLU A 309 -4.14 -4.13 -24.34
N GLU A 310 -4.82 -4.16 -23.19
CA GLU A 310 -5.89 -5.12 -22.88
C GLU A 310 -7.17 -4.35 -22.49
N ASP A 311 -8.35 -4.96 -22.56
CA ASP A 311 -9.70 -4.33 -22.51
C ASP A 311 -9.98 -3.32 -21.36
N GLY A 312 -9.08 -3.18 -20.40
CA GLY A 312 -9.13 -2.21 -19.32
C GLY A 312 -8.80 -0.79 -19.75
N LYS A 313 -9.48 -0.18 -20.71
CA LYS A 313 -9.02 1.09 -21.27
C LYS A 313 -9.02 2.26 -20.26
N TYR A 314 -8.01 3.14 -20.28
CA TYR A 314 -8.12 4.46 -19.64
C TYR A 314 -9.27 5.22 -20.31
N MET A 315 -10.46 5.24 -19.72
CA MET A 315 -11.55 6.02 -20.30
C MET A 315 -11.42 7.45 -19.82
N ILE A 316 -10.92 8.31 -20.70
CA ILE A 316 -10.58 9.68 -20.36
C ILE A 316 -11.68 10.58 -20.89
N PHE A 317 -12.15 11.48 -20.03
CA PHE A 317 -13.18 12.45 -20.35
C PHE A 317 -12.73 13.84 -19.94
N TYR A 318 -13.04 14.84 -20.75
CA TYR A 318 -12.92 16.25 -20.35
C TYR A 318 -14.28 16.79 -19.89
N ASN A 319 -14.24 17.80 -19.05
CA ASN A 319 -15.44 18.54 -18.68
C ASN A 319 -15.77 19.63 -19.71
N ILE A 320 -17.00 19.63 -20.23
CA ILE A 320 -17.42 20.61 -21.25
C ILE A 320 -17.58 22.04 -20.74
N GLN A 321 -17.78 22.20 -19.43
CA GLN A 321 -17.95 23.49 -18.77
C GLN A 321 -16.60 24.05 -18.31
N ASP A 322 -15.61 23.18 -18.08
CA ASP A 322 -14.26 23.54 -17.67
C ASP A 322 -13.21 22.57 -18.24
N ARG A 323 -12.55 22.96 -19.33
CA ARG A 323 -11.59 22.11 -20.06
C ARG A 323 -10.38 21.69 -19.22
N GLY A 324 -10.04 22.44 -18.17
CA GLY A 324 -8.96 22.10 -17.25
C GLY A 324 -9.33 21.01 -16.22
N ILE A 325 -10.47 20.33 -16.37
CA ILE A 325 -10.88 19.21 -15.50
C ILE A 325 -11.06 17.95 -16.33
N LEU A 326 -10.31 16.90 -15.95
CA LEU A 326 -10.42 15.57 -16.51
C LEU A 326 -11.10 14.63 -15.51
N GLN A 327 -11.93 13.74 -16.04
CA GLN A 327 -12.34 12.50 -15.37
C GLN A 327 -11.66 11.35 -16.08
N VAL A 328 -11.06 10.44 -15.32
CA VAL A 328 -10.57 9.18 -15.88
C VAL A 328 -11.20 8.03 -15.13
N ARG A 329 -11.68 7.04 -15.88
CA ARG A 329 -12.15 5.78 -15.33
C ARG A 329 -11.16 4.68 -15.69
N LEU A 330 -10.92 3.81 -14.73
CA LEU A 330 -10.03 2.67 -14.89
C LEU A 330 -10.57 1.48 -14.12
N GLN A 331 -10.30 0.30 -14.66
CA GLN A 331 -10.64 -0.96 -14.02
C GLN A 331 -9.68 -1.26 -12.85
N SER A 332 -10.19 -1.95 -11.84
CA SER A 332 -9.41 -2.43 -10.72
C SER A 332 -8.58 -3.65 -11.11
N ARG A 333 -7.25 -3.56 -11.01
CA ARG A 333 -6.35 -4.73 -11.17
C ARG A 333 -6.66 -5.96 -10.28
N HIS A 334 -7.43 -5.75 -9.20
CA HIS A 334 -7.79 -6.81 -8.24
C HIS A 334 -9.20 -7.37 -8.47
N SER A 335 -9.98 -6.79 -9.39
CA SER A 335 -11.36 -7.18 -9.63
C SER A 335 -11.88 -6.65 -10.95
N ASN A 336 -12.26 -7.55 -11.84
CA ASN A 336 -12.81 -7.20 -13.15
C ASN A 336 -14.16 -6.47 -13.04
N ALA A 337 -14.92 -6.71 -11.97
CA ALA A 337 -16.23 -6.10 -11.74
C ALA A 337 -16.17 -4.65 -11.22
N LYS A 338 -14.97 -4.17 -10.82
CA LYS A 338 -14.84 -2.91 -10.12
C LYS A 338 -14.12 -1.87 -10.94
N GLU A 339 -14.83 -0.80 -11.25
CA GLU A 339 -14.29 0.42 -11.86
C GLU A 339 -14.14 1.53 -10.81
N TYR A 340 -13.09 2.33 -10.96
CA TYR A 340 -12.85 3.51 -10.12
C TYR A 340 -12.84 4.78 -10.96
N LYS A 341 -13.23 5.90 -10.34
CA LYS A 341 -13.21 7.23 -10.95
C LYS A 341 -12.13 8.09 -10.29
N LEU A 342 -11.25 8.65 -11.11
CA LEU A 342 -10.37 9.74 -10.71
C LEU A 342 -10.70 11.03 -11.46
N PHE A 343 -10.25 12.13 -10.87
CA PHE A 343 -10.43 13.46 -11.37
C PHE A 343 -9.12 14.22 -11.21
N ILE A 344 -8.74 14.98 -12.22
CA ILE A 344 -7.54 15.82 -12.24
C ILE A 344 -7.95 17.23 -12.63
N ARG A 345 -7.49 18.22 -11.87
CA ARG A 345 -7.54 19.64 -12.20
C ARG A 345 -6.16 20.07 -12.65
N TYR A 346 -6.08 20.69 -13.82
CA TYR A 346 -4.87 21.32 -14.32
C TYR A 346 -5.16 22.72 -14.87
N ASP A 347 -4.12 23.53 -14.98
CA ASP A 347 -4.14 24.89 -15.53
C ASP A 347 -3.28 24.93 -16.80
N PRO A 348 -3.90 25.05 -17.99
CA PRO A 348 -3.19 25.15 -19.27
C PRO A 348 -2.24 26.34 -19.40
N SER A 349 -2.36 27.36 -18.54
CA SER A 349 -1.50 28.55 -18.59
C SER A 349 -0.18 28.39 -17.85
N GLU A 350 -0.02 27.28 -17.14
CA GLU A 350 1.14 26.94 -16.32
C GLU A 350 1.78 25.66 -16.86
N ASP A 351 3.07 25.48 -16.59
CA ASP A 351 3.82 24.30 -17.03
C ASP A 351 4.20 23.39 -15.85
N HIS A 352 4.66 22.18 -16.17
CA HIS A 352 5.26 21.26 -15.20
C HIS A 352 4.35 20.97 -13.98
N VAL A 353 4.94 20.82 -12.80
CA VAL A 353 4.23 20.56 -11.54
C VAL A 353 3.22 21.66 -11.19
N GLU A 354 3.48 22.91 -11.55
CA GLU A 354 2.62 24.05 -11.23
C GLU A 354 1.29 23.98 -11.97
N SER A 355 1.24 23.36 -13.14
CA SER A 355 -0.01 23.13 -13.87
C SER A 355 -0.98 22.22 -13.12
N ILE A 356 -0.50 21.26 -12.32
CA ILE A 356 -1.36 20.30 -11.63
C ILE A 356 -1.94 20.91 -10.34
N LYS A 357 -3.15 21.47 -10.42
CA LYS A 357 -3.77 22.20 -9.31
C LYS A 357 -4.58 21.33 -8.33
N GLY A 358 -4.96 20.11 -8.68
CA GLY A 358 -5.70 19.24 -7.76
C GLY A 358 -6.09 17.87 -8.31
N TRP A 359 -6.42 16.95 -7.41
CA TRP A 359 -6.87 15.61 -7.77
C TRP A 359 -7.85 15.05 -6.74
N TYR A 360 -8.67 14.10 -7.20
CA TYR A 360 -9.52 13.28 -6.36
C TYR A 360 -9.63 11.87 -6.95
N TYR A 361 -9.65 10.86 -6.09
CA TYR A 361 -9.89 9.49 -6.48
C TYR A 361 -10.86 8.83 -5.51
N ASP A 362 -11.77 8.00 -6.01
CA ASP A 362 -12.86 7.43 -5.22
C ASP A 362 -12.49 6.16 -4.42
N CYS A 363 -11.19 5.83 -4.33
CA CYS A 363 -10.70 4.72 -3.50
C CYS A 363 -10.64 5.09 -2.00
N PRO A 364 -10.47 4.11 -1.09
CA PRO A 364 -10.52 4.35 0.36
C PRO A 364 -9.67 5.50 0.93
N SER A 365 -8.60 5.91 0.25
CA SER A 365 -7.72 7.02 0.69
C SER A 365 -7.53 8.11 -0.38
N GLY A 366 -8.35 8.11 -1.43
CA GLY A 366 -8.16 8.96 -2.61
C GLY A 366 -8.60 10.42 -2.46
N ALA A 367 -9.18 10.79 -1.32
CA ALA A 367 -9.51 12.18 -0.98
C ALA A 367 -8.30 13.00 -0.48
N ARG A 368 -7.16 12.36 -0.24
CA ARG A 368 -5.96 13.00 0.34
C ARG A 368 -5.27 13.99 -0.61
N ASN A 369 -4.63 14.98 -0.03
CA ASN A 369 -3.69 15.91 -0.65
C ASN A 369 -2.22 15.49 -0.48
N VAL A 370 -1.93 14.61 0.48
CA VAL A 370 -0.57 14.11 0.73
C VAL A 370 -0.32 12.89 -0.14
N GLY A 371 0.59 13.03 -1.11
CA GLY A 371 0.99 11.94 -2.01
C GLY A 371 -0.17 11.32 -2.80
N TYR A 372 0.18 10.39 -3.69
CA TYR A 372 -0.75 9.91 -4.72
C TYR A 372 -0.95 8.41 -4.58
N CYS A 373 -2.10 7.88 -5.02
CA CYS A 373 -2.23 6.44 -5.19
C CYS A 373 -1.55 6.04 -6.52
N ALA A 374 -1.26 4.75 -6.70
CA ALA A 374 -0.69 4.24 -7.95
C ALA A 374 -1.53 4.63 -9.18
N HIS A 375 -2.86 4.72 -9.04
CA HIS A 375 -3.76 5.03 -10.14
C HIS A 375 -3.67 6.49 -10.60
N ILE A 376 -3.62 7.47 -9.69
CA ILE A 376 -3.41 8.86 -10.11
C ILE A 376 -1.98 9.02 -10.63
N ALA A 377 -1.00 8.37 -10.00
CA ALA A 377 0.39 8.38 -10.45
C ALA A 377 0.54 7.78 -11.86
N SER A 378 -0.24 6.74 -12.21
CA SER A 378 -0.20 6.14 -13.54
C SER A 378 -0.85 7.03 -14.59
N VAL A 379 -1.98 7.67 -14.28
CA VAL A 379 -2.63 8.62 -15.19
C VAL A 379 -1.74 9.84 -15.45
N LEU A 380 -1.18 10.46 -14.41
CA LEU A 380 -0.28 11.61 -14.59
C LEU A 380 0.99 11.22 -15.33
N TRP A 381 1.54 10.04 -15.06
CA TRP A 381 2.69 9.52 -15.79
C TRP A 381 2.36 9.27 -17.27
N TYR A 382 1.20 8.70 -17.58
CA TYR A 382 0.77 8.49 -18.96
C TYR A 382 0.53 9.81 -19.71
N LEU A 383 -0.33 10.67 -19.15
CA LEU A 383 -0.75 11.94 -19.78
C LEU A 383 0.38 12.99 -19.82
N GLY A 384 1.24 13.03 -18.80
CA GLY A 384 2.29 14.03 -18.73
C GLY A 384 3.62 13.60 -19.36
N LEU A 385 3.91 12.30 -19.41
CA LEU A 385 5.24 11.80 -19.79
C LEU A 385 5.19 10.74 -20.88
N ALA A 386 4.57 9.58 -20.61
CA ALA A 386 4.76 8.39 -21.43
C ALA A 386 4.21 8.52 -22.85
N ARG A 387 3.05 9.18 -23.03
CA ARG A 387 2.46 9.38 -24.37
C ARG A 387 3.38 10.20 -25.29
N HIS A 388 4.29 10.99 -24.73
CA HIS A 388 5.22 11.82 -25.50
C HIS A 388 6.56 11.12 -25.81
N GLN A 389 6.77 9.89 -25.31
CA GLN A 389 8.04 9.15 -25.44
C GLN A 389 8.04 8.12 -26.58
N GLY A 390 7.00 8.11 -27.42
CA GLY A 390 6.88 7.23 -28.59
C GLY A 390 6.39 5.83 -28.24
N GLU A 391 7.17 5.07 -27.47
CA GLU A 391 6.78 3.73 -27.01
C GLU A 391 6.47 3.72 -25.51
N ILE A 392 5.32 3.15 -25.15
CA ILE A 392 4.93 2.95 -23.76
C ILE A 392 5.56 1.64 -23.27
N PRO A 393 6.40 1.66 -22.22
CA PRO A 393 6.96 0.45 -21.64
C PRO A 393 5.86 -0.53 -21.18
N VAL A 394 5.97 -1.77 -21.62
CA VAL A 394 5.11 -2.89 -21.18
C VAL A 394 5.95 -3.87 -20.37
N PRO A 395 5.94 -3.76 -19.02
CA PRO A 395 6.73 -4.64 -18.19
C PRO A 395 6.35 -6.11 -18.40
N ALA A 396 7.35 -6.98 -18.55
CA ALA A 396 7.20 -8.43 -18.67
C ALA A 396 6.40 -8.96 -19.87
N ARG A 397 6.18 -8.17 -20.93
CA ARG A 397 5.44 -8.55 -22.15
C ARG A 397 5.75 -9.98 -22.64
N GLY A 398 7.03 -10.30 -22.80
CA GLY A 398 7.47 -11.60 -23.33
C GLY A 398 7.51 -12.77 -22.34
N VAL A 399 7.29 -12.55 -21.04
CA VAL A 399 7.50 -13.60 -20.01
C VAL A 399 6.41 -14.68 -20.06
N PHE A 400 5.18 -14.29 -20.39
CA PHE A 400 4.02 -15.18 -20.36
C PHE A 400 3.63 -15.73 -21.74
N HIS A 401 4.36 -15.39 -22.81
CA HIS A 401 4.03 -15.83 -24.18
C HIS A 401 3.97 -17.36 -24.35
N SER A 402 4.75 -18.12 -23.56
CA SER A 402 4.75 -19.59 -23.61
C SER A 402 3.71 -20.23 -22.68
N VAL A 403 2.95 -19.44 -21.93
CA VAL A 403 1.89 -19.92 -21.05
C VAL A 403 0.62 -20.00 -21.88
N LEU A 404 0.12 -21.21 -22.08
CA LEU A 404 -1.13 -21.44 -22.81
C LEU A 404 -2.32 -21.06 -21.92
N ASP A 405 -3.26 -20.28 -22.45
CA ASP A 405 -4.53 -19.99 -21.79
C ASP A 405 -5.59 -21.03 -22.21
N SER A 406 -6.03 -21.86 -21.27
CA SER A 406 -7.06 -22.87 -21.52
C SER A 406 -8.44 -22.28 -21.78
N ALA A 407 -8.66 -21.00 -21.47
CA ALA A 407 -9.88 -20.29 -21.82
C ALA A 407 -9.96 -19.94 -23.31
N ASN A 408 -8.83 -19.99 -24.03
CA ASN A 408 -8.78 -19.83 -25.49
C ASN A 408 -9.30 -21.11 -26.18
N GLY A 409 -10.60 -21.36 -26.06
CA GLY A 409 -11.34 -22.30 -26.90
C GLY A 409 -11.96 -21.59 -28.10
N PRO A 410 -12.40 -22.33 -29.15
CA PRO A 410 -13.25 -21.74 -30.18
C PRO A 410 -14.51 -21.18 -29.52
N GLU A 411 -14.84 -19.91 -29.79
CA GLU A 411 -16.06 -19.25 -29.31
C GLU A 411 -17.26 -20.15 -29.64
N GLN A 412 -17.87 -20.74 -28.60
CA GLN A 412 -19.14 -21.42 -28.77
C GLN A 412 -20.20 -20.34 -28.89
N ASN A 413 -20.67 -20.10 -30.12
CA ASN A 413 -21.94 -19.41 -30.36
C ASN A 413 -23.06 -20.24 -29.73
N SER A 414 -23.35 -20.01 -28.45
CA SER A 414 -24.60 -20.45 -27.85
C SER A 414 -25.55 -19.26 -27.80
N ASP A 415 -26.21 -19.01 -28.95
CA ASP A 415 -27.57 -18.51 -28.94
C ASP A 415 -28.42 -19.55 -28.20
N SER A 416 -28.62 -19.33 -26.91
CA SER A 416 -29.72 -19.96 -26.19
C SER A 416 -30.13 -19.06 -25.03
N ASP A 417 -31.17 -18.27 -25.28
CA ASP A 417 -32.04 -17.67 -24.27
C ASP A 417 -32.41 -18.72 -23.23
N ILE A 418 -31.85 -18.61 -22.03
CA ILE A 418 -32.39 -19.27 -20.84
C ILE A 418 -32.57 -18.20 -19.78
N ASN A 419 -33.84 -17.82 -19.60
CA ASN A 419 -34.33 -17.05 -18.45
C ASN A 419 -33.98 -17.82 -17.17
N GLU A 420 -33.12 -17.25 -16.32
CA GLU A 420 -33.04 -17.65 -14.91
C GLU A 420 -33.71 -16.57 -14.06
N SER A 421 -34.90 -16.95 -13.58
CA SER A 421 -35.63 -16.35 -12.48
C SER A 421 -34.87 -16.50 -11.17
N ASP A 422 -35.08 -15.52 -10.29
CA ASP A 422 -34.71 -15.50 -8.88
C ASP A 422 -34.88 -16.87 -8.18
N ASP A 423 -33.92 -17.24 -7.34
CA ASP A 423 -34.17 -17.84 -6.01
C ASP A 423 -32.87 -17.90 -5.19
N ASP A 424 -32.76 -16.97 -4.24
CA ASP A 424 -32.00 -17.13 -3.00
C ASP A 424 -32.68 -18.23 -2.16
N GLU A 425 -31.94 -19.24 -1.69
CA GLU A 425 -31.87 -19.66 -0.27
C GLU A 425 -31.34 -21.09 -0.05
N ILE A 426 -30.41 -21.16 0.90
CA ILE A 426 -30.23 -22.21 1.91
C ILE A 426 -29.90 -23.64 1.43
N ARG A 427 -28.65 -24.07 1.70
CA ARG A 427 -28.40 -25.40 2.28
C ARG A 427 -27.31 -25.35 3.35
N ALA A 428 -27.80 -25.39 4.59
CA ALA A 428 -27.11 -26.00 5.72
C ALA A 428 -27.25 -27.54 5.63
N ASP A 429 -26.59 -28.21 6.56
CA ASP A 429 -26.62 -29.64 6.91
C ASP A 429 -25.62 -30.52 6.15
N ALA A 430 -25.00 -31.51 6.77
CA ALA A 430 -24.77 -31.89 8.17
C ALA A 430 -23.76 -33.06 8.08
N ASP A 431 -23.62 -33.78 9.19
CA ASP A 431 -23.12 -35.15 9.30
C ASP A 431 -21.62 -35.38 9.48
N THR A 432 -21.17 -36.25 10.39
CA THR A 432 -21.58 -36.85 11.68
C THR A 432 -20.48 -37.90 11.94
N GLU A 433 -20.24 -38.25 13.21
CA GLU A 433 -19.79 -39.57 13.72
C GLU A 433 -19.16 -39.31 15.11
N SER A 434 -19.91 -39.50 16.21
CA SER A 434 -20.10 -40.76 16.95
C SER A 434 -18.78 -41.24 17.59
N GLU A 435 -18.71 -41.78 18.81
CA GLU A 435 -19.64 -41.94 19.92
C GLU A 435 -18.72 -42.17 21.13
N SER A 436 -19.08 -41.60 22.27
CA SER A 436 -18.49 -41.92 23.56
C SER A 436 -19.10 -43.21 24.07
N ASP A 437 -18.27 -44.21 24.37
CA ASP A 437 -18.68 -45.29 25.25
C ASP A 437 -18.29 -44.98 26.70
N SER A 438 -18.98 -45.67 27.59
CA SER A 438 -19.55 -45.17 28.83
C SER A 438 -18.81 -45.60 30.10
N THR A 439 -19.17 -44.94 31.22
CA THR A 439 -18.97 -45.29 32.65
C THR A 439 -17.58 -45.22 33.29
#